data_AF-A0A957EZN6-F1
#
_entry.id   AF-A0A957EZN6-F1
#
_cell.length_a   1.000
_cell.length_b   1.000
_cell.length_c   1.000
_cell.angle_alpha   90.00
_cell.angle_beta   90.00
_cell.angle_gamma   90.00
#
_symmetry.space_group_name_H-M   'P 1'
#
loop_
_entity.id
_entity.type
_entity.pdbx_description
1 polymer ?
#
loop_
_entity_poly.entity_id
_entity_poly.type
_entity_poly.pdbx_seq_one_letter_code
_entity_poly.pdbx_strand_id
1 'polypeptide(L)'
;MSAEARVKELGIEIPAVPGAAGNYVHAVRTGNLLFLSGKGPKGSTGKVGADVAWEDAYQDAREVGLYLVAVMREYLGSLDKVVRIVKVLGMVNAV
;
A
#
# COMPACT_ATOMS: atom_id res chain seq x y z
N MET A 1 6.96 8.26 19.38
CA MET A 1 5.80 8.75 18.60
C MET A 1 5.20 7.55 17.88
N SER A 2 3.88 7.33 17.98
CA SER A 2 3.22 6.18 17.35
C SER A 2 3.05 6.36 15.85
N ALA A 3 2.94 5.26 15.11
CA ALA A 3 2.69 5.28 13.67
C ALA A 3 1.30 5.89 13.38
N GLU A 4 0.30 5.58 14.21
CA GLU A 4 -1.04 6.16 14.12
C GLU A 4 -1.03 7.69 14.34
N ALA A 5 -0.26 8.19 15.32
CA ALA A 5 -0.13 9.63 15.56
C ALA A 5 0.53 10.33 14.37
N ARG A 6 1.55 9.69 13.76
CA ARG A 6 2.23 10.25 12.58
C ARG A 6 1.31 10.36 11.37
N VAL A 7 0.45 9.37 11.13
CA VAL A 7 -0.57 9.42 10.07
C VAL A 7 -1.48 10.64 10.26
N LYS A 8 -1.95 10.88 11.49
CA LYS A 8 -2.79 12.03 11.83
C LYS A 8 -2.06 13.37 11.64
N GLU A 9 -0.81 13.46 12.10
CA GLU A 9 0.03 14.67 11.96
C GLU A 9 0.26 15.03 10.49
N LEU A 10 0.45 14.02 9.64
CA LEU A 10 0.61 14.20 8.20
C LEU A 10 -0.70 14.52 7.47
N GLY A 11 -1.85 14.54 8.16
CA GLY A 11 -3.16 14.75 7.56
C GLY A 11 -3.53 13.65 6.55
N ILE A 12 -3.01 12.43 6.74
CA ILE A 12 -3.24 11.31 5.82
C ILE A 12 -4.52 10.59 6.24
N GLU A 13 -5.49 10.54 5.33
CA GLU A 13 -6.61 9.61 5.43
C GLU A 13 -6.19 8.25 4.87
N ILE A 14 -6.21 7.22 5.73
CA ILE A 14 -5.94 5.85 5.28
C ILE A 14 -7.23 5.31 4.64
N PRO A 15 -7.21 4.91 3.36
CA PRO A 15 -8.39 4.46 2.64
C PRO A 15 -8.91 3.12 3.17
N ALA A 16 -10.11 2.75 2.77
CA ALA A 16 -10.61 1.39 2.94
C ALA A 16 -9.75 0.40 2.14
N VAL A 17 -9.61 -0.83 2.65
CA VAL A 17 -8.93 -1.90 1.93
C VAL A 17 -9.74 -2.24 0.68
N PRO A 18 -9.12 -2.23 -0.53
CA PRO A 18 -9.82 -2.58 -1.75
C PRO A 18 -10.12 -4.08 -1.75
N GLY A 19 -11.30 -4.44 -2.28
CA GLY A 19 -11.74 -5.83 -2.38
C GLY A 19 -10.73 -6.73 -3.10
N ALA A 20 -10.80 -8.03 -2.83
CA ALA A 20 -9.93 -9.00 -3.48
C ALA A 20 -10.23 -9.09 -4.99
N ALA A 21 -9.18 -9.01 -5.82
CA ALA A 21 -9.30 -9.14 -7.27
C ALA A 21 -9.39 -10.61 -7.74
N GLY A 22 -9.41 -11.56 -6.81
CA GLY A 22 -9.42 -12.99 -7.08
C GLY A 22 -9.41 -13.80 -5.78
N ASN A 23 -9.22 -15.11 -5.90
CA ASN A 23 -9.24 -16.04 -4.77
C ASN A 23 -7.92 -16.03 -3.98
N TYR A 24 -7.63 -14.92 -3.31
CA TYR A 24 -6.47 -14.75 -2.43
C TYR A 24 -6.81 -13.83 -1.25
N VAL A 25 -6.02 -13.90 -0.18
CA VAL A 25 -6.16 -13.03 1.00
C VAL A 25 -5.24 -11.81 0.91
N HIS A 26 -5.59 -10.72 1.58
CA HIS A 26 -4.80 -9.50 1.54
C HIS A 26 -3.47 -9.59 2.28
N ALA A 27 -3.39 -10.43 3.31
CA ALA A 27 -2.17 -10.65 4.06
C ALA A 27 -2.11 -12.06 4.66
N VAL A 28 -0.89 -12.58 4.81
CA VAL A 28 -0.59 -13.84 5.50
C VAL A 28 0.56 -13.60 6.46
N ARG A 29 0.45 -14.12 7.68
CA ARG A 29 1.51 -14.04 8.68
C ARG A 29 2.23 -15.38 8.80
N THR A 30 3.56 -15.35 8.81
CA THR A 30 4.42 -16.48 9.18
C THR A 30 5.45 -16.03 10.21
N GLY A 31 5.40 -16.61 11.41
CA GLY A 31 6.17 -16.12 12.55
C GLY A 31 5.90 -14.64 12.87
N ASN A 32 6.93 -13.81 12.76
CA ASN A 32 6.85 -12.36 12.97
C ASN A 32 6.80 -11.55 11.66
N LEU A 33 6.75 -12.20 10.50
CA LEU A 33 6.65 -11.54 9.19
C LEU A 33 5.20 -11.53 8.71
N LEU A 34 4.73 -10.35 8.30
CA LEU A 34 3.45 -10.17 7.63
C LEU A 34 3.71 -9.91 6.14
N PHE A 35 3.28 -10.83 5.29
CA PHE A 35 3.37 -10.71 3.84
C PHE A 35 2.06 -10.16 3.30
N LEU A 36 2.14 -9.08 2.52
CA LEU A 36 0.99 -8.43 1.89
C LEU A 36 0.89 -8.86 0.43
N SER A 37 -0.34 -9.10 -0.03
CA SER A 37 -0.63 -9.28 -1.45
C SER A 37 -0.51 -7.95 -2.19
N GLY A 38 -0.17 -8.01 -3.48
CA GLY A 38 -0.02 -6.84 -4.33
C GLY A 38 -1.26 -5.96 -4.38
N LYS A 39 -1.05 -4.65 -4.51
CA LYS A 39 -2.08 -3.63 -4.72
C LYS A 39 -1.73 -2.81 -5.95
N GLY A 40 -2.74 -2.45 -6.73
CA GLY A 40 -2.63 -1.54 -7.86
C GLY A 40 -3.37 -0.23 -7.58
N PRO A 41 -3.04 0.85 -8.33
CA PRO A 41 -3.81 2.08 -8.27
C PRO A 41 -5.21 1.87 -8.86
N LYS A 42 -6.15 2.75 -8.55
CA LYS A 42 -7.53 2.63 -9.05
C LYS A 42 -7.68 2.93 -10.54
N GLY A 43 -6.88 3.85 -11.09
CA GLY A 43 -7.23 4.51 -12.36
C GLY A 43 -6.22 4.37 -13.50
N SER A 44 -4.93 4.35 -13.20
CA SER A 44 -3.92 4.43 -14.26
C SER A 44 -3.70 3.09 -14.95
N THR A 45 -3.74 3.13 -16.29
CA THR A 45 -3.45 1.99 -17.16
C THR A 45 -2.47 2.41 -18.25
N GLY A 46 -1.64 1.49 -18.72
CA GLY A 46 -0.59 1.77 -19.71
C GLY A 46 0.82 1.81 -19.12
N LYS A 47 1.73 2.50 -19.82
CA LYS A 47 3.15 2.64 -19.49
C LYS A 47 3.47 4.05 -18.98
N VAL A 48 4.14 4.13 -17.84
CA VAL A 48 4.72 5.39 -17.34
C VAL A 48 5.76 5.89 -18.34
N GLY A 49 5.70 7.18 -18.68
CA GLY A 49 6.54 7.82 -19.71
C GLY A 49 5.96 7.78 -21.13
N ALA A 50 4.86 7.05 -21.36
CA ALA A 50 4.14 7.03 -22.63
C ALA A 50 2.64 7.36 -22.46
N ASP A 51 1.94 6.56 -21.65
CA ASP A 51 0.49 6.70 -21.39
C ASP A 51 0.21 7.45 -20.08
N VAL A 52 1.14 7.36 -19.11
CA VAL A 52 1.00 7.95 -17.77
C VAL A 52 2.20 8.87 -17.50
N ALA A 53 1.95 10.11 -17.08
CA ALA A 53 2.99 11.06 -16.70
C ALA A 53 3.68 10.61 -15.39
N TRP A 54 4.93 11.04 -15.18
CA TRP A 54 5.70 10.65 -14.00
C TRP A 54 5.07 11.17 -12.70
N GLU A 55 4.51 12.37 -12.74
CA GLU A 55 3.82 13.01 -11.63
C GLU A 55 2.57 12.23 -11.21
N ASP A 56 1.80 11.75 -12.19
CA ASP A 56 0.61 10.93 -11.95
C ASP A 56 1.02 9.55 -11.40
N ALA A 57 2.05 8.93 -11.98
CA ALA A 57 2.59 7.65 -11.50
C ALA A 57 3.11 7.74 -10.06
N TYR A 58 3.62 8.89 -9.64
CA TYR A 58 4.00 9.12 -8.24
C TYR A 58 2.77 9.13 -7.32
N GLN A 59 1.67 9.75 -7.75
CA GLN A 59 0.41 9.71 -6.99
C GLN A 59 -0.17 8.30 -6.93
N ASP A 60 -0.08 7.54 -8.03
CA ASP A 60 -0.49 6.13 -8.06
C ASP A 60 0.33 5.28 -7.07
N ALA A 61 1.66 5.45 -7.07
CA ALA A 61 2.52 4.74 -6.13
C ALA A 61 2.20 5.11 -4.67
N ARG A 62 1.87 6.39 -4.41
CA ARG A 62 1.41 6.84 -3.10
C ARG A 62 0.08 6.18 -2.72
N GLU A 63 -0.89 6.12 -3.62
CA GLU A 63 -2.18 5.47 -3.41
C GLU A 63 -1.99 3.98 -3.07
N VAL A 64 -1.17 3.27 -3.86
CA VAL A 64 -0.81 1.87 -3.63
C VAL A 64 -0.18 1.68 -2.25
N GLY A 65 0.74 2.56 -1.86
CA GLY A 65 1.35 2.56 -0.52
C GLY A 65 0.31 2.70 0.59
N LEU A 66 -0.67 3.59 0.41
CA LEU A 66 -1.75 3.78 1.38
C LEU A 66 -2.67 2.55 1.48
N TYR A 67 -2.94 1.85 0.37
CA TYR A 67 -3.67 0.58 0.44
C TYR A 67 -2.91 -0.49 1.21
N LEU A 68 -1.58 -0.57 1.08
CA LEU A 68 -0.77 -1.51 1.86
C LEU A 68 -0.79 -1.15 3.36
N VAL A 69 -0.72 0.13 3.70
CA VAL A 69 -0.87 0.62 5.09
C VAL A 69 -2.26 0.29 5.63
N ALA A 70 -3.32 0.46 4.83
CA ALA A 70 -4.68 0.09 5.20
C ALA A 70 -4.79 -1.41 5.53
N VAL A 71 -4.24 -2.28 4.68
CA VAL A 71 -4.22 -3.74 4.92
C VAL A 71 -3.49 -4.07 6.22
N MET A 72 -2.31 -3.47 6.46
CA MET A 72 -1.58 -3.70 7.71
C MET A 72 -2.40 -3.28 8.93
N ARG A 73 -3.01 -2.09 8.88
CA ARG A 73 -3.82 -1.56 9.99
C ARG A 73 -5.04 -2.43 10.25
N GLU A 74 -5.74 -2.87 9.20
CA GLU A 74 -6.90 -3.76 9.32
C GLU A 74 -6.51 -5.12 9.91
N TYR A 75 -5.44 -5.73 9.39
CA TYR A 75 -4.98 -7.05 9.84
C TYR A 75 -4.46 -7.04 11.28
N LEU A 76 -3.73 -6.00 11.67
CA LEU A 76 -3.10 -5.90 13.00
C LEU A 76 -4.01 -5.20 14.03
N GLY A 77 -5.02 -4.46 13.58
CA GLY A 77 -5.84 -3.56 14.39
C GLY A 77 -5.15 -2.23 14.76
N SER A 78 -3.84 -2.11 14.55
CA SER A 78 -3.07 -0.87 14.72
C SER A 78 -1.71 -0.97 14.03
N LEU A 79 -1.26 0.13 13.44
CA LEU A 79 0.08 0.25 12.85
C LEU A 79 1.21 0.20 13.88
N ASP A 80 0.93 0.45 15.16
CA ASP A 80 1.94 0.43 16.22
C ASP A 80 2.47 -0.99 16.51
N LYS A 81 1.79 -2.01 16.01
CA LYS A 81 2.27 -3.41 16.05
C LYS A 81 3.33 -3.71 14.98
N VAL A 82 3.57 -2.79 14.05
CA VAL A 82 4.61 -2.93 13.02
C VAL A 82 5.94 -2.45 13.60
N VAL A 83 6.86 -3.38 13.81
CA VAL A 83 8.21 -3.06 14.34
C VAL A 83 9.11 -2.47 13.25
N ARG A 84 9.03 -3.00 12.02
CA ARG A 84 9.85 -2.56 10.89
C ARG A 84 9.24 -3.01 9.56
N ILE A 85 9.28 -2.15 8.55
CA ILE A 85 9.11 -2.54 7.15
C ILE A 85 10.46 -3.08 6.65
N VAL A 86 10.57 -4.41 6.54
CA VAL A 86 11.83 -5.08 6.16
C VAL A 86 12.07 -5.10 4.65
N LYS A 87 11.02 -4.94 3.84
CA LYS A 87 11.08 -4.93 2.38
C LYS A 87 9.91 -4.13 1.81
N VAL A 88 10.19 -3.36 0.75
CA VAL A 88 9.19 -2.77 -0.15
C VAL A 88 9.49 -3.28 -1.55
N LEU A 89 8.48 -3.76 -2.26
CA LEU A 89 8.58 -4.20 -3.66
C LEU A 89 7.57 -3.42 -4.49
N GLY A 90 8.07 -2.56 -5.38
CA GLY A 90 7.26 -1.85 -6.37
C GLY A 90 7.47 -2.45 -7.76
N MET A 91 6.39 -2.55 -8.54
CA MET A 91 6.42 -2.96 -9.95
C MET A 91 5.78 -1.85 -10.77
N VAL A 92 6.51 -1.33 -11.76
CA VAL A 92 6.04 -0.24 -12.62
C VAL A 92 6.18 -0.68 -14.07
N ASN A 93 5.09 -0.59 -14.84
CA ASN A 93 5.14 -0.75 -16.29
C ASN A 93 5.56 0.60 -16.88
N ALA A 94 6.79 0.71 -17.39
CA ALA A 94 7.36 1.96 -17.89
C ALA A 94 8.07 1.78 -19.24
N VAL A 95 8.40 2.89 -19.91
CA VAL A 95 9.29 2.98 -21.09
C VAL A 95 10.61 3.65 -20.75
#